data_AF-A0A210PDN1-F1
#
_entry.id   AF-A0A210PDN1-F1
#
_cell.length_a   1.000
_cell.length_b   1.000
_cell.length_c   1.000
_cell.angle_alpha   90.00
_cell.angle_beta   90.00
_cell.angle_gamma   90.00
#
_symmetry.space_group_name_H-M   'P 1'
#
loop_
_entity.id
_entity.type
_entity.pdbx_description
1 polymer ?
#
loop_
_entity_poly.entity_id
_entity_poly.type
_entity_poly.pdbx_seq_one_letter_code
_entity_poly.pdbx_strand_id
1 'polypeptide(L)'
;MVNIVAINAFVLIFYRKKLYFGRYDWKILLWTFGTPFVGATIAGIAGQLGPNGAFCYFDGVKGEITNLFFTTVPLLLVLVVNTVLYVLTWYMIHTEGKRLKDVIGRQASTVRASHKIARTMSLFVTAFFVQWWAMALYGIWQLATADVPQTLFHLVTTFSNIGGILNGIIFVIIRRRKMTGYYEKEKMKETSTSNRDSGNERPSCTVDSSSDV
;
A
#
# COMPACT_ATOMS: atom_id res chain seq x y z
N MET A 1 3.40 7.51 7.12
CA MET A 1 3.72 6.28 6.34
C MET A 1 2.80 6.08 5.14
N VAL A 2 1.48 5.98 5.29
CA VAL A 2 0.56 5.70 4.15
C VAL A 2 0.63 6.76 3.04
N ASN A 3 0.77 8.04 3.40
CA ASN A 3 0.94 9.12 2.41
C ASN A 3 2.18 8.92 1.52
N ILE A 4 3.29 8.44 2.08
CA ILE A 4 4.51 8.13 1.30
C ILE A 4 4.25 6.97 0.34
N VAL A 5 3.50 5.95 0.78
CA VAL A 5 3.11 4.81 -0.06
C VAL A 5 2.22 5.27 -1.22
N ALA A 6 1.25 6.16 -0.98
CA ALA A 6 0.39 6.71 -2.02
C ALA A 6 1.16 7.60 -3.01
N ILE A 7 2.05 8.47 -2.52
CA ILE A 7 2.92 9.29 -3.38
C ILE A 7 3.82 8.40 -4.23
N ASN A 8 4.43 7.36 -3.64
CA ASN A 8 5.26 6.41 -4.37
C ASN A 8 4.46 5.67 -5.45
N ALA A 9 3.24 5.23 -5.13
CA ALA A 9 2.33 4.60 -6.10
C ALA A 9 2.01 5.55 -7.25
N PHE A 10 1.66 6.79 -6.93
CA PHE A 10 1.34 7.82 -7.92
C PHE A 10 2.54 8.12 -8.82
N VAL A 11 3.73 8.36 -8.26
CA VAL A 11 4.95 8.65 -9.04
C VAL A 11 5.35 7.46 -9.91
N LEU A 12 5.17 6.24 -9.42
CA LEU A 12 5.48 5.02 -10.16
C LEU A 12 4.53 4.80 -11.34
N ILE A 13 3.26 5.18 -11.24
CA ILE A 13 2.35 5.15 -12.39
C ILE A 13 2.59 6.35 -13.33
N PHE A 14 2.53 7.57 -12.80
CA PHE A 14 2.47 8.79 -13.61
C PHE A 14 3.80 9.09 -14.30
N TYR A 15 4.89 9.03 -13.55
CA TYR A 15 6.23 9.34 -14.06
C TYR A 15 7.01 8.10 -14.47
N ARG A 16 6.48 6.89 -14.25
CA ARG A 16 7.16 5.60 -14.46
C ARG A 16 8.54 5.51 -13.80
N LYS A 17 8.77 6.33 -12.76
CA LYS A 17 10.01 6.38 -11.98
C LYS A 17 9.83 5.60 -10.69
N LYS A 18 10.81 4.76 -10.36
CA LYS A 18 10.88 4.13 -9.04
C LYS A 18 11.57 5.08 -8.09
N LEU A 19 10.89 5.49 -7.02
CA LEU A 19 11.53 6.20 -5.91
C LEU A 19 12.32 5.18 -5.08
N TYR A 20 13.64 5.33 -5.07
CA TYR A 20 14.54 4.51 -4.26
C TYR A 20 14.78 5.22 -2.93
N PHE A 21 14.23 4.69 -1.84
CA PHE A 21 14.36 5.29 -0.50
C PHE A 21 15.64 4.90 0.26
N GLY A 22 16.50 4.03 -0.32
CA GLY A 22 17.54 3.31 0.42
C GLY A 22 18.65 4.12 1.14
N ARG A 23 18.93 5.38 0.79
CA ARG A 23 19.94 6.21 1.51
C ARG A 23 19.34 7.20 2.52
N TYR A 24 18.03 7.45 2.44
CA TYR A 24 17.32 8.42 3.29
C TYR A 24 16.20 7.80 4.15
N ASP A 25 16.08 6.48 4.17
CA ASP A 25 15.10 5.76 5.00
C ASP A 25 15.20 6.14 6.49
N TRP A 26 16.41 6.38 7.00
CA TRP A 26 16.61 6.80 8.39
C TRP A 26 15.93 8.15 8.70
N LYS A 27 15.87 9.08 7.73
CA LYS A 27 15.18 10.36 7.91
C LYS A 27 13.67 10.15 8.01
N ILE A 28 13.11 9.25 7.20
CA ILE A 28 11.67 8.93 7.23
C ILE A 28 11.30 8.25 8.54
N LEU A 29 12.15 7.34 9.03
CA LEU A 29 11.99 6.71 10.34
C LEU A 29 12.08 7.73 11.47
N LEU A 30 13.08 8.60 11.44
CA LEU A 30 13.24 9.68 12.41
C LEU A 30 12.02 10.60 12.43
N TRP A 31 11.48 10.98 11.27
CA TRP A 31 10.25 11.78 11.21
C TRP A 31 9.03 11.00 11.74
N THR A 32 8.91 9.73 11.39
CA THR A 32 7.74 8.91 11.76
C THR A 32 7.67 8.61 13.24
N PHE A 33 8.81 8.40 13.90
CA PHE A 33 8.87 8.10 15.33
C PHE A 33 9.23 9.31 16.18
N GLY A 34 10.09 10.19 15.68
CA GLY A 34 10.55 11.38 16.39
C GLY A 34 9.46 12.44 16.53
N THR A 35 8.67 12.71 15.48
CA THR A 35 7.60 13.72 15.58
C THR A 35 6.53 13.32 16.62
N PRO A 36 6.00 12.09 16.65
CA PRO A 36 5.10 11.67 17.72
C PRO A 36 5.76 11.68 19.10
N PHE A 37 7.03 11.29 19.21
CA PHE A 37 7.75 11.29 20.49
C PHE A 37 7.90 12.70 21.08
N VAL A 38 8.32 13.67 20.25
CA VAL A 38 8.42 15.07 20.66
C VAL A 38 7.05 15.63 21.03
N GLY A 39 6.02 15.37 20.21
CA GLY A 39 4.65 15.82 20.48
C GLY A 39 4.09 15.26 21.79
N ALA A 40 4.28 13.96 22.04
CA ALA A 40 3.84 13.30 23.28
C ALA A 40 4.57 13.86 24.51
N THR A 41 5.87 14.12 24.40
CA THR A 41 6.67 14.69 25.49
C THR A 41 6.21 16.10 25.86
N ILE A 42 6.00 16.95 24.85
CA ILE A 42 5.50 18.33 25.06
C ILE A 42 4.12 18.31 25.71
N ALA A 43 3.20 17.47 25.20
CA ALA A 43 1.86 17.35 25.76
C ALA A 43 1.85 16.82 27.20
N GLY A 44 2.76 15.90 27.52
CA GLY A 44 2.94 15.39 28.88
C GLY A 44 3.42 16.48 29.85
N ILE A 45 4.44 17.26 29.46
CA ILE A 45 4.96 18.37 30.27
C ILE A 45 3.90 19.47 30.44
N ALA A 46 3.10 19.74 29.40
CA ALA A 46 2.03 20.73 29.43
C ALA A 46 0.78 20.28 30.21
N GLY A 47 0.75 19.05 30.75
CA GLY A 47 -0.40 18.52 31.48
C GLY A 47 -1.67 18.37 30.64
N GLN A 48 -1.50 18.16 29.32
CA GLN A 48 -2.61 18.05 28.35
C GLN A 48 -3.08 16.60 28.15
N LEU A 49 -2.44 15.65 28.82
CA LEU A 49 -2.83 14.25 28.82
C LEU A 49 -3.79 13.98 29.97
N GLY A 50 -4.89 13.29 29.68
CA GLY A 50 -5.96 13.08 30.65
C GLY A 50 -7.02 12.09 30.16
N PRO A 51 -8.06 11.87 30.97
CA PRO A 51 -9.18 11.02 30.58
C PRO A 51 -9.97 11.67 29.44
N ASN A 52 -10.21 10.91 28.37
CA ASN A 52 -11.00 11.35 27.22
C ASN A 52 -12.27 10.50 27.06
N GLY A 53 -12.96 10.23 28.17
CA GLY A 53 -14.11 9.34 28.25
C GLY A 53 -13.71 7.91 28.63
N ALA A 54 -13.29 7.08 27.67
CA ALA A 54 -13.05 5.64 27.92
C ALA A 54 -11.57 5.23 28.06
N PHE A 55 -10.62 6.09 27.70
CA PHE A 55 -9.18 5.84 27.82
C PHE A 55 -8.41 7.14 28.09
N CYS A 56 -7.14 7.00 28.50
CA CYS A 56 -6.24 8.13 28.71
C CYS A 56 -5.55 8.50 27.39
N TYR A 57 -5.79 9.72 26.92
CA TYR A 57 -5.16 10.27 25.73
C TYR A 57 -4.94 11.78 25.92
N PHE A 58 -5.35 12.63 24.97
CA PHE A 58 -5.48 14.06 25.21
C PHE A 58 -6.75 14.34 26.01
N ASP A 59 -6.60 15.14 27.06
CA ASP A 59 -7.70 15.60 27.90
C ASP A 59 -8.76 16.30 27.03
N GLY A 60 -10.03 15.90 27.20
CA GLY A 60 -11.14 16.40 26.39
C GLY A 60 -11.43 17.90 26.57
N VAL A 61 -10.90 18.53 27.63
CA VAL A 61 -11.09 19.95 27.95
C VAL A 61 -9.77 20.72 27.80
N LYS A 62 -8.68 20.25 28.41
CA LYS A 62 -7.37 20.94 28.40
C LYS A 62 -6.53 20.64 27.15
N GLY A 63 -6.79 19.50 26.52
CA GLY A 63 -6.03 18.98 25.38
C GLY A 63 -6.74 19.14 24.04
N GLU A 64 -7.87 19.83 23.98
CA GLU A 64 -8.71 19.94 22.77
C GLU A 64 -7.93 20.53 21.58
N ILE A 65 -7.27 21.68 21.79
CA ILE A 65 -6.47 22.36 20.75
C ILE A 65 -5.32 21.45 20.30
N THR A 66 -4.66 20.78 21.26
CA THR A 66 -3.56 19.86 20.96
C THR A 66 -4.06 18.65 20.16
N ASN A 67 -5.21 18.08 20.53
CA ASN A 67 -5.84 17.00 19.78
C ASN A 67 -6.15 17.44 18.34
N LEU A 68 -6.72 18.63 18.16
CA LEU A 68 -7.04 19.18 16.85
C LEU A 68 -5.81 19.29 15.93
N PHE A 69 -4.72 19.87 16.43
CA PHE A 69 -3.50 20.09 15.63
C PHE A 69 -2.64 18.82 15.45
N PHE A 70 -2.59 17.93 16.43
CA PHE A 70 -1.76 16.72 16.36
C PHE A 70 -2.47 15.52 15.74
N THR A 71 -3.80 15.48 15.77
CA THR A 71 -4.57 14.32 15.28
C THR A 71 -5.49 14.71 14.13
N THR A 72 -6.42 15.63 14.34
CA THR A 72 -7.51 15.88 13.39
C THR A 72 -7.02 16.50 12.09
N VAL A 73 -6.32 17.64 12.17
CA VAL A 73 -5.81 18.34 10.97
C VAL A 73 -4.85 17.46 10.16
N PRO A 74 -3.83 16.81 10.76
CA PRO A 74 -2.94 15.92 10.01
C PRO A 74 -3.68 14.72 9.40
N LEU A 75 -4.63 14.14 10.13
CA LEU A 75 -5.39 12.99 9.64
C LEU A 75 -6.25 13.35 8.42
N LEU A 76 -6.98 14.48 8.49
CA LEU A 76 -7.79 14.96 7.38
C LEU A 76 -6.93 15.28 6.17
N LEU A 77 -5.80 15.96 6.35
CA LEU A 77 -4.86 16.25 5.27
C LEU A 77 -4.35 14.97 4.62
N VAL A 78 -3.96 13.98 5.42
CA VAL A 78 -3.52 12.67 4.91
C VAL A 78 -4.66 11.98 4.15
N LEU A 79 -5.88 11.93 4.69
CA LEU A 79 -7.02 11.31 4.01
C LEU A 79 -7.34 11.99 2.68
N VAL A 80 -7.41 13.32 2.64
CA VAL A 80 -7.69 14.08 1.41
C VAL A 80 -6.62 13.81 0.35
N VAL A 81 -5.35 13.94 0.71
CA VAL A 81 -4.23 13.72 -0.22
C VAL A 81 -4.25 12.27 -0.72
N ASN A 82 -4.43 11.29 0.16
CA ASN A 82 -4.49 9.88 -0.24
C ASN A 82 -5.71 9.58 -1.11
N THR A 83 -6.85 10.26 -0.90
CA THR A 83 -8.06 10.07 -1.72
C THR A 83 -7.81 10.54 -3.14
N VAL A 84 -7.27 11.75 -3.28
CA VAL A 84 -6.94 12.32 -4.60
C VAL A 84 -5.95 11.44 -5.33
N LEU A 85 -4.84 11.06 -4.66
CA LEU A 85 -3.83 10.19 -5.26
C LEU A 85 -4.39 8.81 -5.63
N TYR A 86 -5.26 8.24 -4.79
CA TYR A 86 -5.92 6.96 -5.06
C TYR A 86 -6.82 7.04 -6.30
N VAL A 87 -7.69 8.05 -6.37
CA VAL A 87 -8.60 8.24 -7.51
C VAL A 87 -7.82 8.46 -8.80
N LEU A 88 -6.77 9.29 -8.78
CA LEU A 88 -5.90 9.51 -9.94
C LEU A 88 -5.17 8.23 -10.37
N THR A 89 -4.62 7.49 -9.42
CA THR A 89 -3.96 6.20 -9.67
C THR A 89 -4.93 5.20 -10.27
N TRP A 90 -6.15 5.11 -9.73
CA TRP A 90 -7.21 4.23 -10.21
C TRP A 90 -7.65 4.59 -11.64
N TYR A 91 -7.92 5.87 -11.88
CA TYR A 91 -8.32 6.37 -13.19
C TYR A 91 -7.25 6.08 -14.26
N MET A 92 -5.97 6.29 -13.90
CA MET A 92 -4.85 6.04 -14.80
C MET A 92 -4.66 4.55 -15.10
N ILE A 93 -4.75 3.68 -14.08
CA ILE A 93 -4.74 2.21 -14.28
C ILE A 93 -5.84 1.81 -15.24
N HIS A 94 -7.05 2.35 -15.07
CA HIS A 94 -8.17 1.95 -15.91
C HIS A 94 -8.01 2.44 -17.36
N THR A 95 -7.51 3.66 -17.54
CA THR A 95 -7.28 4.27 -18.85
C THR A 95 -6.13 3.57 -19.60
N GLU A 96 -4.98 3.35 -18.96
CA GLU A 96 -3.88 2.60 -19.56
C GLU A 96 -4.23 1.13 -19.78
N GLY A 97 -5.07 0.55 -18.92
CA GLY A 97 -5.55 -0.83 -19.06
C GLY A 97 -6.32 -1.08 -20.36
N LYS A 98 -7.03 -0.06 -20.88
CA LYS A 98 -7.65 -0.12 -22.20
C LYS A 98 -6.60 -0.04 -23.32
N ARG A 99 -5.63 0.87 -23.20
CA ARG A 99 -4.57 1.08 -24.21
C ARG A 99 -3.58 -0.07 -24.34
N LEU A 100 -3.38 -0.85 -23.27
CA LEU A 100 -2.48 -2.00 -23.26
C LEU A 100 -3.03 -3.23 -24.00
N LYS A 101 -4.34 -3.28 -24.26
CA LYS A 101 -4.93 -4.36 -25.06
C LYS A 101 -4.40 -4.35 -26.51
N ASP A 102 -4.01 -3.17 -26.99
CA ASP A 102 -3.60 -2.96 -28.38
C ASP A 102 -2.07 -2.96 -28.57
N VAL A 103 -1.29 -3.00 -27.49
CA VAL A 103 0.18 -2.94 -27.55
C VAL A 103 0.78 -4.29 -27.16
N ILE A 104 1.38 -4.99 -28.11
CA ILE A 104 2.10 -6.27 -27.90
C ILE A 104 3.61 -5.99 -27.83
N GLY A 105 4.30 -6.46 -26.79
CA GLY A 105 5.77 -6.43 -26.71
C GLY A 105 6.37 -5.98 -25.37
N ARG A 106 7.66 -5.60 -25.38
CA ARG A 106 8.47 -5.24 -24.20
C ARG A 106 7.94 -4.02 -23.43
N GLN A 107 7.30 -3.07 -24.12
CA GLN A 107 6.62 -1.95 -23.45
C GLN A 107 5.42 -2.42 -22.63
N ALA A 108 4.63 -3.36 -23.15
CA ALA A 108 3.45 -3.88 -22.46
C ALA A 108 3.80 -4.62 -21.17
N SER A 109 4.91 -5.38 -21.15
CA SER A 109 5.36 -6.10 -19.94
C SER A 109 5.80 -5.15 -18.82
N THR A 110 6.47 -4.06 -19.17
CA THR A 110 6.97 -3.06 -18.20
C THR A 110 5.83 -2.28 -17.55
N VAL A 111 4.81 -1.92 -18.34
CA VAL A 111 3.60 -1.26 -17.83
C VAL A 111 2.77 -2.21 -16.96
N ARG A 112 2.62 -3.48 -17.38
CA ARG A 112 1.89 -4.50 -16.60
C ARG A 112 2.53 -4.75 -15.23
N ALA A 113 3.86 -4.74 -15.15
CA ALA A 113 4.58 -4.84 -13.89
C ALA A 113 4.32 -3.64 -12.96
N SER A 114 4.30 -2.43 -13.52
CA SER A 114 4.03 -1.20 -12.78
C SER A 114 2.59 -1.17 -12.24
N HIS A 115 1.62 -1.59 -13.06
CA HIS A 115 0.21 -1.76 -12.64
C HIS A 115 0.06 -2.77 -11.49
N LYS A 116 0.80 -3.90 -11.51
CA LYS A 116 0.75 -4.89 -10.42
C LYS A 116 1.27 -4.32 -9.10
N ILE A 117 2.33 -3.52 -9.15
CA ILE A 117 2.90 -2.84 -7.98
C ILE A 117 1.90 -1.81 -7.44
N ALA A 118 1.36 -0.96 -8.31
CA ALA A 118 0.42 0.08 -7.89
C ALA A 118 -0.91 -0.49 -7.37
N ARG A 119 -1.43 -1.57 -7.96
CA ARG A 119 -2.60 -2.29 -7.42
C ARG A 119 -2.34 -2.84 -6.03
N THR A 120 -1.11 -3.26 -5.75
CA THR A 120 -0.71 -3.70 -4.40
C THR A 120 -0.62 -2.53 -3.43
N MET A 121 -0.05 -1.40 -3.84
CA MET A 121 0.00 -0.17 -3.04
C MET A 121 -1.40 0.39 -2.76
N SER A 122 -2.32 0.29 -3.73
CA SER A 122 -3.71 0.73 -3.59
C SER A 122 -4.48 -0.04 -2.51
N LEU A 123 -4.14 -1.31 -2.24
CA LEU A 123 -4.77 -2.08 -1.16
C LEU A 123 -4.46 -1.48 0.22
N PHE A 124 -3.23 -1.02 0.44
CA PHE A 124 -2.85 -0.35 1.69
C PHE A 124 -3.59 0.96 1.88
N VAL A 125 -3.77 1.72 0.79
CA VAL A 125 -4.55 2.96 0.82
C VAL A 125 -6.02 2.68 1.14
N THR A 126 -6.62 1.64 0.54
CA THR A 126 -7.99 1.22 0.87
C THR A 126 -8.14 0.79 2.33
N ALA A 127 -7.23 -0.03 2.87
CA ALA A 127 -7.28 -0.41 4.28
C ALA A 127 -7.13 0.80 5.21
N PHE A 128 -6.29 1.78 4.85
CA PHE A 128 -6.17 3.03 5.60
C PHE A 128 -7.51 3.78 5.66
N PHE A 129 -8.26 3.89 4.57
CA PHE A 129 -9.60 4.50 4.61
C PHE A 129 -10.53 3.78 5.58
N VAL A 130 -10.58 2.45 5.51
CA VAL A 130 -11.43 1.64 6.39
C VAL A 130 -11.02 1.79 7.86
N GLN A 131 -9.73 1.96 8.15
CA GLN A 131 -9.25 2.12 9.52
C GLN A 131 -9.59 3.50 10.10
N TRP A 132 -9.44 4.55 9.30
CA TRP A 132 -9.34 5.92 9.84
C TRP A 132 -10.52 6.84 9.51
N TRP A 133 -11.49 6.39 8.71
CA TRP A 133 -12.68 7.21 8.39
C TRP A 133 -13.46 7.64 9.63
N ALA A 134 -13.64 6.75 10.61
CA ALA A 134 -14.39 7.04 11.83
C ALA A 134 -13.67 8.12 12.67
N MET A 135 -12.33 8.09 12.71
CA MET A 135 -11.53 9.10 13.41
C MET A 135 -11.60 10.47 12.73
N ALA A 136 -11.68 10.49 11.39
CA ALA A 136 -11.89 11.73 10.65
C ALA A 136 -13.27 12.34 10.91
N LEU A 137 -14.32 11.51 10.92
CA LEU A 137 -15.67 11.98 11.27
C LEU A 137 -15.74 12.45 12.71
N TYR A 138 -15.10 11.75 13.65
CA TYR A 138 -15.00 12.18 15.04
C TYR A 138 -14.36 13.57 15.15
N GLY A 139 -13.22 13.78 14.49
CA GLY A 139 -12.53 15.08 14.51
C GLY A 139 -13.35 16.21 13.88
N ILE A 140 -14.04 15.95 12.76
CA ILE A 140 -14.95 16.93 12.14
C ILE A 140 -16.13 17.25 13.06
N TRP A 141 -16.69 16.23 13.72
CA TRP A 141 -17.80 16.42 14.64
C TRP A 141 -17.38 17.28 15.81
N GLN A 142 -16.21 17.01 16.39
CA GLN A 142 -15.65 17.79 17.49
C GLN A 142 -15.43 19.27 17.11
N LEU A 143 -15.09 19.56 15.84
CA LEU A 143 -15.00 20.94 15.33
C LEU A 143 -16.36 21.63 15.20
N ALA A 144 -17.41 20.85 14.90
CA ALA A 144 -18.75 21.40 14.69
C ALA A 144 -19.55 21.52 16.00
N THR A 145 -19.32 20.63 16.96
CA THR A 145 -20.05 20.57 18.23
C THR A 145 -19.17 19.91 19.28
N ALA A 146 -19.13 20.48 20.49
CA ALA A 146 -18.35 19.93 21.61
C ALA A 146 -18.85 18.54 22.06
N ASP A 147 -20.15 18.26 21.87
CA ASP A 147 -20.79 17.01 22.26
C ASP A 147 -20.72 15.96 21.13
N VAL A 148 -19.72 15.08 21.21
CA VAL A 148 -19.57 13.98 20.25
C VAL A 148 -20.32 12.73 20.71
N PRO A 149 -21.20 12.14 19.87
CA PRO A 149 -21.91 10.91 20.20
C PRO A 149 -20.99 9.75 20.60
N GLN A 150 -21.34 9.05 21.68
CA GLN A 150 -20.59 7.87 22.16
C GLN A 150 -20.49 6.76 21.09
N THR A 151 -21.49 6.65 20.21
CA THR A 151 -21.46 5.69 19.09
C THR A 151 -20.30 5.95 18.14
N LEU A 152 -19.97 7.22 17.84
CA LEU A 152 -18.81 7.56 17.00
C LEU A 152 -17.51 7.13 17.68
N PHE A 153 -17.42 7.30 19.00
CA PHE A 153 -16.26 6.87 19.78
C PHE A 153 -16.05 5.35 19.73
N HIS A 154 -17.12 4.56 19.82
CA HIS A 154 -17.04 3.11 19.64
C HIS A 154 -16.57 2.73 18.23
N LEU A 155 -17.07 3.42 17.19
CA LEU A 155 -16.62 3.19 15.82
C LEU A 155 -15.12 3.49 15.64
N VAL A 156 -14.63 4.61 16.18
CA VAL A 156 -13.19 4.94 16.18
C VAL A 156 -12.39 3.79 16.78
N THR A 157 -12.81 3.32 17.95
CA THR A 157 -12.14 2.23 18.66
C THR A 157 -12.16 0.95 17.84
N THR A 158 -13.32 0.52 17.33
CA THR A 158 -13.43 -0.71 16.53
C THR A 158 -12.58 -0.64 15.26
N PHE A 159 -12.72 0.40 14.45
CA PHE A 159 -12.05 0.50 13.15
C PHE A 159 -10.53 0.68 13.26
N SER A 160 -10.05 1.38 14.29
CA SER A 160 -8.62 1.50 14.57
C SER A 160 -8.02 0.14 14.99
N ASN A 161 -8.73 -0.62 15.82
CA ASN A 161 -8.27 -1.91 16.33
C ASN A 161 -8.27 -3.03 15.27
N ILE A 162 -9.26 -3.07 14.36
CA ILE A 162 -9.23 -4.03 13.25
C ILE A 162 -8.12 -3.73 12.23
N GLY A 163 -7.41 -2.61 12.38
CA GLY A 163 -6.37 -2.21 11.45
C GLY A 163 -5.22 -3.21 11.35
N GLY A 164 -4.85 -3.86 12.46
CA GLY A 164 -3.87 -4.94 12.46
C GLY A 164 -4.31 -6.12 11.58
N ILE A 165 -5.59 -6.51 11.67
CA ILE A 165 -6.19 -7.60 10.90
C ILE A 165 -6.19 -7.25 9.40
N LEU A 166 -6.64 -6.05 9.04
CA LEU A 166 -6.67 -5.58 7.64
C LEU A 166 -5.28 -5.55 7.01
N ASN A 167 -4.28 -5.05 7.73
CA ASN A 167 -2.89 -5.05 7.27
C ASN A 167 -2.34 -6.49 7.13
N GLY A 168 -2.70 -7.39 8.04
CA GLY A 168 -2.38 -8.81 7.96
C GLY A 168 -2.98 -9.47 6.71
N ILE A 169 -4.26 -9.21 6.41
CA ILE A 169 -4.93 -9.71 5.20
C ILE A 169 -4.19 -9.24 3.95
N ILE A 170 -3.84 -7.95 3.87
CA ILE A 170 -3.08 -7.40 2.73
C ILE A 170 -1.72 -8.11 2.61
N PHE A 171 -1.00 -8.30 3.71
CA PHE A 171 0.27 -9.03 3.70
C PHE A 171 0.12 -10.44 3.13
N VAL A 172 -0.91 -11.20 3.56
CA VAL A 172 -1.19 -12.55 3.02
C VAL A 172 -1.47 -12.49 1.51
N ILE A 173 -2.28 -11.53 1.05
CA ILE A 173 -2.57 -11.34 -0.38
C ILE A 173 -1.27 -11.11 -1.17
N ILE A 174 -0.38 -10.25 -0.67
CA ILE A 174 0.90 -9.94 -1.31
C ILE A 174 1.79 -11.17 -1.36
N ARG A 175 1.90 -11.90 -0.24
CA ARG A 175 2.71 -13.11 -0.14
C ARG A 175 2.23 -14.17 -1.13
N ARG A 176 0.92 -14.41 -1.22
CA ARG A 176 0.34 -15.33 -2.21
C ARG A 176 0.67 -14.90 -3.65
N ARG A 177 0.49 -13.62 -3.99
CA ARG A 177 0.81 -13.08 -5.34
C ARG A 177 2.28 -13.19 -5.73
N LYS A 178 3.20 -13.12 -4.76
CA LYS A 178 4.63 -13.33 -4.98
C LYS A 178 4.95 -14.80 -5.24
N MET A 179 4.41 -15.70 -4.43
CA MET A 179 4.61 -17.15 -4.61
C MET A 179 4.09 -17.63 -5.96
N THR A 180 2.87 -17.25 -6.37
CA THR A 180 2.33 -17.62 -7.69
C THR A 180 3.24 -17.16 -8.83
N GLY A 181 3.77 -15.94 -8.75
CA GLY A 181 4.69 -15.42 -9.77
C GLY A 181 6.08 -16.08 -9.78
N TYR A 182 6.49 -16.71 -8.68
CA TYR A 182 7.72 -17.52 -8.64
C TYR A 182 7.50 -18.85 -9.38
N TYR A 183 6.42 -19.56 -9.04
CA TYR A 183 6.07 -20.83 -9.69
C TYR A 183 5.86 -20.70 -11.20
N GLU A 184 5.18 -19.65 -11.66
CA GLU A 184 5.01 -19.40 -13.10
C GLU A 184 6.35 -19.23 -13.82
N LYS A 185 7.33 -18.55 -13.20
CA LYS A 185 8.66 -18.36 -13.79
C LYS A 185 9.46 -19.65 -13.85
N GLU A 186 9.38 -20.50 -12.83
CA GLU A 186 10.07 -21.79 -12.84
C GLU A 186 9.50 -22.73 -13.90
N LYS A 187 8.17 -22.86 -13.97
CA LYS A 187 7.51 -23.66 -15.00
C LYS A 187 7.90 -23.21 -16.42
N MET A 188 7.98 -21.90 -16.65
CA MET A 188 8.37 -21.34 -17.95
C MET A 188 9.84 -21.63 -18.29
N LYS A 189 10.75 -21.69 -17.29
CA LYS A 189 12.13 -22.12 -17.49
C LYS A 189 12.21 -23.61 -17.83
N GLU A 190 11.51 -24.47 -17.10
CA GLU A 190 11.46 -25.91 -17.37
C GLU A 190 10.95 -26.22 -18.77
N THR A 191 9.85 -25.58 -19.20
CA THR A 191 9.31 -25.76 -20.57
C THR A 191 10.27 -25.24 -21.64
N SER A 192 11.00 -24.16 -21.38
CA SER A 192 11.98 -23.61 -22.33
C SER A 192 13.24 -24.48 -22.46
N THR A 193 13.67 -25.11 -21.37
CA THR A 193 14.80 -26.05 -21.36
C THR A 193 14.40 -27.36 -22.04
N SER A 194 13.22 -27.90 -21.72
CA SER A 194 12.70 -29.12 -22.37
C SER A 194 12.53 -28.96 -23.89
N ASN A 195 12.00 -27.82 -24.37
CA ASN A 195 11.90 -27.56 -25.81
C ASN A 195 13.27 -27.38 -26.49
N ARG A 196 14.31 -26.98 -25.75
CA ARG A 196 15.68 -26.88 -26.27
C ARG A 196 16.34 -28.25 -26.41
N ASP A 197 16.11 -29.15 -25.45
CA ASP A 197 16.64 -30.51 -25.50
C ASP A 197 15.93 -31.35 -26.58
N SER A 198 14.61 -31.23 -26.72
CA SER A 198 13.85 -31.92 -27.78
C SER A 198 14.11 -31.39 -29.20
N GLY A 199 14.66 -30.17 -29.34
CA GLY A 199 15.04 -29.60 -30.63
C GLY A 199 16.44 -30.01 -31.11
N ASN A 200 17.20 -30.75 -30.31
CA ASN A 200 18.59 -31.12 -30.59
C ASN A 200 18.80 -32.64 -30.83
N GLU A 201 17.72 -33.43 -30.92
CA GLU A 201 17.77 -34.80 -31.43
C GLU A 201 18.00 -34.76 -32.94
N ARG A 202 19.26 -34.88 -33.36
CA ARG A 202 19.62 -35.20 -34.76
C ARG A 202 18.96 -36.53 -35.14
N PRO A 203 18.42 -36.68 -36.37
CA PRO A 203 18.04 -38.01 -36.84
C PRO A 203 19.31 -38.85 -36.94
N SER A 204 19.37 -39.91 -36.12
CA SER A 204 20.40 -40.94 -36.21
C SER A 204 20.21 -41.66 -37.54
N CYS A 205 21.14 -41.46 -38.48
CA CYS A 205 21.18 -42.19 -39.73
C CYS A 205 21.38 -43.68 -39.45
N THR A 206 20.36 -44.49 -39.66
CA THR A 206 20.50 -45.94 -39.85
C THR A 206 21.15 -46.19 -41.20
N VAL A 207 22.40 -46.63 -41.19
CA VAL A 207 23.07 -47.23 -42.35
C VAL A 207 22.75 -48.72 -42.30
N ASP A 208 21.78 -49.16 -43.09
CA ASP A 208 21.59 -50.57 -43.41
C ASP A 208 22.51 -50.90 -44.59
N SER A 209 23.47 -51.78 -44.36
CA SER A 209 24.36 -52.31 -45.39
C SER A 209 24.15 -53.82 -45.46
N SER A 210 23.16 -54.25 -46.24
CA SER A 210 23.07 -55.62 -46.76
C SER A 210 23.26 -55.55 -48.26
N SER A 211 24.47 -55.91 -48.69
CA SER A 211 24.81 -56.22 -50.07
C SER A 211 24.59 -57.73 -50.29
N ASP A 212 23.61 -58.04 -51.14
CA ASP A 212 23.52 -59.31 -51.86
C ASP A 212 24.62 -59.34 -52.94
N VAL A 213 25.48 -60.37 -52.90
CA VAL A 213 25.90 -61.34 -53.94
C VAL A 213 27.05 -62.17 -53.38
#